data_AF-A0A1F2TRI0-F1
#
_entry.id   AF-A0A1F2TRI0-F1
#
_cell.length_a   1.000
_cell.length_b   1.000
_cell.length_c   1.000
_cell.angle_alpha   90.00
_cell.angle_beta   90.00
_cell.angle_gamma   90.00
#
_symmetry.space_group_name_H-M   'P 1'
#
loop_
_entity.id
_entity.type
_entity.pdbx_description
1 polymer ?
#
loop_
_entity_poly.entity_id
_entity_poly.type
_entity_poly.pdbx_seq_one_letter_code
_entity_poly.pdbx_strand_id
1 'polypeptide(L)'
;MMKAPIITTAFFLTGLAAATLAALSTVVTISTPFPIVTSAAREMSAGGAFDGTNFLIGIQGYGTSGRSDAITAQLVSPAGALVGNRIVVVDRYGSVPAAAFDGTNYLMIWSDAGHFGGDIVYGQFISPNGPLVGSPFSIAAQGEGDSHDDVHHLAYGAGRYLLVFSKWDSEGNFGLYGQMRLPADRTPGGPVFPITGAGDIGGQFLQAVAFDGHNFFVVWMDGGQQLVKGQFISPAGVLIGEPLQIASFSTGPMLSAATVFNGTDYLIAWSTVIDDAPRVVGQRVTPGGALVGGQIAISSTQAVPLLPMLASDGNGILVTWTDLRNDTDWNFACEATEGTCLDVYGRFIDSTGSPAGPEFPLTAAGNQFVSPVMFGAGKYLVAWTDGDTPDGEYGDVYGAFVTGTPGDTTPPVVTAVSATPDRLWPPRNQMIPVRVAVVVTDDVDPTPACAIANVASSEPGSGQWQITGDLTLNLRASRNGAGTGRTYTVSVACSDASGNQSLARTSVTVPHDERK
;
A
#
# COMPACT_ATOMS: atom_id res chain seq x y z
N MET A 1 59.30 -31.06 54.34
CA MET A 1 59.07 -30.15 53.19
C MET A 1 57.91 -30.70 52.38
N MET A 2 56.69 -30.30 52.72
CA MET A 2 55.45 -30.73 52.07
C MET A 2 55.03 -29.71 51.02
N LYS A 3 54.68 -30.19 49.82
CA LYS A 3 54.16 -29.41 48.69
C LYS A 3 52.69 -29.06 48.93
N ALA A 4 52.33 -27.79 48.75
CA ALA A 4 50.95 -27.27 48.80
C ALA A 4 50.23 -27.48 47.44
N PRO A 5 48.89 -27.66 47.42
CA PRO A 5 48.14 -27.86 46.18
C PRO A 5 47.73 -26.52 45.54
N ILE A 6 47.69 -26.51 44.21
CA ILE A 6 47.16 -25.42 43.38
C ILE A 6 45.64 -25.59 43.30
N ILE A 7 44.89 -24.61 43.78
CA ILE A 7 43.44 -24.53 43.59
C ILE A 7 43.19 -23.71 42.32
N THR A 8 42.72 -24.37 41.27
CA THR A 8 42.31 -23.74 40.02
C THR A 8 40.85 -23.30 40.16
N THR A 9 40.60 -22.01 40.30
CA THR A 9 39.24 -21.44 40.35
C THR A 9 38.68 -21.37 38.92
N ALA A 10 37.71 -22.24 38.59
CA ALA A 10 36.97 -22.18 37.34
C ALA A 10 35.96 -21.02 37.39
N PHE A 11 36.11 -20.04 36.50
CA PHE A 11 35.08 -19.03 36.21
C PHE A 11 33.95 -19.71 35.42
N PHE A 12 32.78 -19.86 36.04
CA PHE A 12 31.54 -20.15 35.31
C PHE A 12 31.08 -18.86 34.62
N LEU A 13 31.39 -18.69 33.34
CA LEU A 13 30.56 -17.84 32.47
C LEU A 13 29.23 -18.56 32.28
N THR A 14 28.18 -18.09 32.95
CA THR A 14 26.82 -18.47 32.58
C THR A 14 26.49 -17.79 31.26
N GLY A 15 26.14 -18.60 30.26
CA GLY A 15 25.90 -18.16 28.90
C GLY A 15 24.77 -17.15 28.82
N LEU A 16 25.07 -15.98 28.26
CA LEU A 16 24.06 -15.20 27.54
C LEU A 16 23.61 -16.08 26.38
N ALA A 17 22.39 -16.60 26.43
CA ALA A 17 21.72 -17.05 25.23
C ALA A 17 21.57 -15.82 24.34
N ALA A 18 22.42 -15.69 23.32
CA ALA A 18 22.14 -14.82 22.20
C ALA A 18 20.87 -15.37 21.57
N ALA A 19 19.72 -14.78 21.91
CA ALA A 19 18.52 -14.95 21.11
C ALA A 19 18.87 -14.43 19.72
N THR A 20 19.11 -15.36 18.79
CA THR A 20 19.17 -15.04 17.38
C THR A 20 17.86 -14.35 17.04
N LEU A 21 17.91 -13.06 16.72
CA LEU A 21 16.82 -12.35 16.08
C LEU A 21 16.53 -13.11 14.77
N ALA A 22 15.58 -14.04 14.81
CA ALA A 22 14.93 -14.49 13.60
C ALA A 22 14.06 -13.31 13.19
N ALA A 23 14.57 -12.46 12.29
CA ALA A 23 13.70 -11.57 11.54
C ALA A 23 12.62 -12.47 10.93
N LEU A 24 11.37 -12.32 11.37
CA LEU A 24 10.25 -13.01 10.77
C LEU A 24 10.21 -12.55 9.31
N SER A 25 10.69 -13.40 8.41
CA SER A 25 10.56 -13.16 6.98
C SER A 25 9.07 -13.07 6.68
N THR A 26 8.61 -11.97 6.08
CA THR A 26 7.28 -11.84 5.49
C THR A 26 6.96 -13.08 4.66
N VAL A 27 6.05 -13.92 5.13
CA VAL A 27 5.57 -15.09 4.38
C VAL A 27 4.51 -14.60 3.41
N VAL A 28 4.94 -14.26 2.21
CA VAL A 28 4.02 -13.98 1.09
C VAL A 28 3.42 -15.30 0.64
N THR A 29 2.10 -15.39 0.68
CA THR A 29 1.33 -16.54 0.17
C THR A 29 0.50 -16.10 -1.02
N ILE A 30 0.78 -16.69 -2.17
CA ILE A 30 0.03 -16.47 -3.41
C ILE A 30 -0.82 -17.72 -3.65
N SER A 31 -2.12 -17.54 -3.88
CA SER A 31 -2.99 -18.66 -4.25
C SER A 31 -2.61 -19.20 -5.62
N THR A 32 -3.04 -20.41 -5.93
CA THR A 32 -3.00 -20.89 -7.32
C THR A 32 -3.74 -19.90 -8.23
N PRO A 33 -3.15 -19.47 -9.36
CA PRO A 33 -3.86 -18.66 -10.35
C PRO A 33 -5.15 -19.33 -10.80
N PHE A 34 -6.19 -18.51 -11.02
CA PHE A 34 -7.48 -18.95 -11.52
C PHE A 34 -7.92 -18.08 -12.71
N PRO A 35 -8.59 -18.67 -13.72
CA PRO A 35 -9.09 -17.92 -14.86
C PRO A 35 -10.24 -17.00 -14.42
N ILE A 36 -10.15 -15.72 -14.75
CA ILE A 36 -11.26 -14.77 -14.63
C ILE A 36 -12.05 -14.78 -15.93
N VAL A 37 -11.35 -14.67 -17.06
CA VAL A 37 -11.90 -14.85 -18.41
C VAL A 37 -10.85 -15.47 -19.31
N THR A 38 -11.24 -16.53 -19.99
CA THR A 38 -10.42 -17.20 -20.99
C THR A 38 -11.18 -17.29 -22.30
N SER A 39 -10.57 -16.90 -23.41
CA SER A 39 -11.20 -16.95 -24.73
C SER A 39 -10.17 -17.24 -25.83
N ALA A 40 -10.64 -17.60 -27.03
CA ALA A 40 -9.75 -17.74 -28.19
C ALA A 40 -9.35 -16.37 -28.79
N ALA A 41 -9.54 -15.30 -28.04
CA ALA A 41 -9.55 -13.93 -28.51
C ALA A 41 -8.99 -13.01 -27.40
N ARG A 42 -8.79 -11.72 -27.69
CA ARG A 42 -8.16 -10.77 -26.77
C ARG A 42 -9.11 -10.33 -25.64
N GLU A 43 -8.64 -10.47 -24.39
CA GLU A 43 -9.27 -10.01 -23.16
C GLU A 43 -8.23 -9.27 -22.30
N MET A 44 -8.59 -8.11 -21.76
CA MET A 44 -7.68 -7.26 -20.98
C MET A 44 -8.38 -6.63 -19.78
N SER A 45 -7.68 -6.54 -18.65
CA SER A 45 -8.16 -5.85 -17.46
C SER A 45 -7.14 -4.87 -16.90
N ALA A 46 -7.60 -3.71 -16.44
CA ALA A 46 -6.78 -2.67 -15.82
C ALA A 46 -7.43 -2.08 -14.56
N GLY A 47 -8.52 -2.67 -14.07
CA GLY A 47 -9.21 -2.12 -12.91
C GLY A 47 -10.37 -2.97 -12.43
N GLY A 48 -10.75 -2.70 -11.19
CA GLY A 48 -11.84 -3.38 -10.50
C GLY A 48 -12.07 -2.79 -9.11
N ALA A 49 -13.08 -3.32 -8.42
CA ALA A 49 -13.43 -2.87 -7.08
C ALA A 49 -14.05 -4.00 -6.26
N PHE A 50 -13.97 -3.89 -4.93
CA PHE A 50 -14.59 -4.81 -3.99
C PHE A 50 -15.86 -4.19 -3.39
N ASP A 51 -16.97 -4.93 -3.34
CA ASP A 51 -18.26 -4.43 -2.79
C ASP A 51 -18.49 -4.78 -1.31
N GLY A 52 -17.51 -5.43 -0.66
CA GLY A 52 -17.68 -6.02 0.67
C GLY A 52 -17.97 -7.52 0.65
N THR A 53 -18.36 -8.08 -0.51
CA THR A 53 -18.66 -9.49 -0.74
C THR A 53 -17.85 -10.09 -1.89
N ASN A 54 -17.87 -9.47 -3.08
CA ASN A 54 -17.21 -9.91 -4.31
C ASN A 54 -16.38 -8.78 -4.93
N PHE A 55 -15.43 -9.17 -5.78
CA PHE A 55 -14.66 -8.28 -6.62
C PHE A 55 -15.33 -8.18 -7.99
N LEU A 56 -15.53 -6.97 -8.51
CA LEU A 56 -15.86 -6.74 -9.92
C LEU A 56 -14.57 -6.43 -10.68
N ILE A 57 -14.34 -7.16 -11.76
CA ILE A 57 -13.20 -6.96 -12.67
C ILE A 57 -13.74 -6.42 -13.98
N GLY A 58 -13.34 -5.19 -14.34
CA GLY A 58 -13.64 -4.58 -15.63
C GLY A 58 -12.76 -5.15 -16.72
N ILE A 59 -13.33 -5.49 -17.88
CA ILE A 59 -12.62 -6.20 -18.95
C ILE A 59 -13.03 -5.65 -20.33
N GLN A 60 -12.02 -5.35 -21.15
CA GLN A 60 -12.14 -5.14 -22.59
C GLN A 60 -11.89 -6.47 -23.30
N GLY A 61 -12.81 -6.93 -24.14
CA GLY A 61 -12.61 -8.17 -24.90
C GLY A 61 -13.83 -8.64 -25.69
N TYR A 62 -13.75 -9.81 -26.34
CA TYR A 62 -14.68 -10.26 -27.37
C TYR A 62 -16.13 -10.46 -26.92
N GLY A 63 -16.37 -10.60 -25.61
CA GLY A 63 -17.71 -10.67 -25.03
C GLY A 63 -18.63 -11.64 -25.80
N THR A 64 -19.89 -11.23 -26.02
CA THR A 64 -20.83 -11.92 -26.94
C THR A 64 -20.97 -11.22 -28.30
N SER A 65 -20.24 -10.12 -28.51
CA SER A 65 -20.39 -9.22 -29.66
C SER A 65 -19.42 -9.54 -30.81
N GLY A 66 -18.37 -10.34 -30.55
CA GLY A 66 -17.39 -10.73 -31.56
C GLY A 66 -16.37 -9.64 -31.90
N ARG A 67 -16.25 -8.59 -31.08
CA ARG A 67 -15.25 -7.51 -31.24
C ARG A 67 -14.27 -7.47 -30.07
N SER A 68 -12.98 -7.34 -30.36
CA SER A 68 -11.87 -7.31 -29.39
C SER A 68 -11.90 -6.18 -28.36
N ASP A 69 -12.77 -5.20 -28.55
CA ASP A 69 -12.88 -3.99 -27.74
C ASP A 69 -14.20 -3.92 -26.95
N ALA A 70 -14.98 -5.00 -26.86
CA ALA A 70 -16.27 -4.96 -26.17
C ALA A 70 -16.11 -4.77 -24.65
N ILE A 71 -17.03 -3.99 -24.07
CA ILE A 71 -16.98 -3.61 -22.67
C ILE A 71 -17.79 -4.59 -21.81
N THR A 72 -17.08 -5.27 -20.91
CA THR A 72 -17.64 -6.34 -20.09
C THR A 72 -17.07 -6.30 -18.67
N ALA A 73 -17.63 -7.12 -17.78
CA ALA A 73 -17.11 -7.30 -16.43
C ALA A 73 -17.37 -8.71 -15.91
N GLN A 74 -16.62 -9.13 -14.90
CA GLN A 74 -16.82 -10.42 -14.24
C GLN A 74 -16.74 -10.23 -12.73
N LEU A 75 -17.71 -10.81 -12.00
CA LEU A 75 -17.64 -10.88 -10.54
C LEU A 75 -16.83 -12.11 -10.11
N VAL A 76 -15.99 -11.93 -9.10
CA VAL A 76 -15.10 -12.94 -8.52
C VAL A 76 -15.28 -12.95 -7.00
N SER A 77 -15.57 -14.12 -6.44
CA SER A 77 -15.69 -14.28 -4.98
C SER A 77 -14.32 -14.25 -4.28
N PRO A 78 -14.25 -14.02 -2.96
CA PRO A 78 -13.01 -14.11 -2.18
C PRO A 78 -12.36 -15.50 -2.15
N ALA A 79 -13.00 -16.52 -2.72
CA ALA A 79 -12.46 -17.86 -2.91
C ALA A 79 -11.92 -18.11 -4.33
N GLY A 80 -12.05 -17.13 -5.24
CA GLY A 80 -11.56 -17.20 -6.63
C GLY A 80 -12.56 -17.81 -7.60
N ALA A 81 -13.78 -18.13 -7.13
CA ALA A 81 -14.85 -18.61 -7.99
C ALA A 81 -15.56 -17.43 -8.69
N LEU A 82 -15.86 -17.60 -9.98
CA LEU A 82 -16.69 -16.67 -10.75
C LEU A 82 -18.11 -16.63 -10.17
N VAL A 83 -18.66 -15.44 -10.02
CA VAL A 83 -20.01 -15.22 -9.50
C VAL A 83 -20.92 -14.75 -10.63
N GLY A 84 -21.92 -15.55 -10.96
CA GLY A 84 -22.82 -15.28 -12.07
C GLY A 84 -22.16 -15.36 -13.44
N ASN A 85 -22.90 -14.96 -14.48
CA ASN A 85 -22.42 -14.94 -15.86
C ASN A 85 -21.59 -13.67 -16.13
N ARG A 86 -20.82 -13.73 -17.22
CA ARG A 86 -20.14 -12.57 -17.82
C ARG A 86 -21.13 -11.41 -17.99
N ILE A 87 -20.80 -10.26 -17.42
CA ILE A 87 -21.61 -9.05 -17.51
C ILE A 87 -21.21 -8.33 -18.79
N VAL A 88 -22.15 -8.12 -19.70
CA VAL A 88 -21.90 -7.47 -20.99
C VAL A 88 -22.63 -6.14 -21.02
N VAL A 89 -21.91 -5.05 -21.29
CA VAL A 89 -22.52 -3.76 -21.60
C VAL A 89 -22.88 -3.78 -23.08
N VAL A 90 -24.16 -4.02 -23.36
CA VAL A 90 -24.66 -4.27 -24.72
C VAL A 90 -24.33 -3.10 -25.66
N ASP A 91 -23.78 -3.43 -26.84
CA ASP A 91 -23.40 -2.50 -27.91
C ASP A 91 -22.42 -1.38 -27.49
N ARG A 92 -21.54 -1.67 -26.53
CA ARG A 92 -20.48 -0.76 -26.08
C ARG A 92 -19.09 -1.35 -26.29
N TYR A 93 -18.21 -0.50 -26.81
CA TYR A 93 -16.87 -0.86 -27.26
C TYR A 93 -15.92 0.29 -26.95
N GLY A 94 -14.70 -0.01 -26.54
CA GLY A 94 -13.82 1.04 -26.04
C GLY A 94 -12.60 0.53 -25.30
N SER A 95 -11.93 1.41 -24.55
CA SER A 95 -10.72 1.13 -23.78
C SER A 95 -10.94 0.20 -22.58
N VAL A 96 -9.85 -0.22 -21.94
CA VAL A 96 -9.87 -1.13 -20.79
C VAL A 96 -10.60 -0.47 -19.60
N PRO A 97 -11.65 -1.08 -19.03
CA PRO A 97 -12.47 -0.42 -18.02
C PRO A 97 -11.81 -0.31 -16.64
N ALA A 98 -12.16 0.76 -15.93
CA ALA A 98 -11.91 0.93 -14.49
C ALA A 98 -13.23 0.91 -13.71
N ALA A 99 -13.21 0.53 -12.42
CA ALA A 99 -14.40 0.50 -11.59
C ALA A 99 -14.16 0.97 -10.15
N ALA A 100 -15.18 1.55 -9.52
CA ALA A 100 -15.21 1.85 -8.09
C ALA A 100 -16.59 1.54 -7.50
N PHE A 101 -16.64 1.18 -6.21
CA PHE A 101 -17.87 0.84 -5.51
C PHE A 101 -18.34 1.98 -4.59
N ASP A 102 -19.63 2.35 -4.66
CA ASP A 102 -20.20 3.45 -3.84
C ASP A 102 -20.84 3.01 -2.52
N GLY A 103 -20.79 1.72 -2.19
CA GLY A 103 -21.55 1.12 -1.08
C GLY A 103 -22.89 0.52 -1.50
N THR A 104 -23.35 0.76 -2.73
CA THR A 104 -24.59 0.25 -3.31
C THR A 104 -24.36 -0.46 -4.65
N ASN A 105 -23.66 0.19 -5.59
CA ASN A 105 -23.35 -0.29 -6.92
C ASN A 105 -21.88 -0.03 -7.27
N TYR A 106 -21.37 -0.79 -8.22
CA TYR A 106 -20.15 -0.43 -8.93
C TYR A 106 -20.50 0.60 -10.01
N LEU A 107 -19.65 1.61 -10.18
CA LEU A 107 -19.59 2.40 -11.40
C LEU A 107 -18.38 1.90 -12.20
N MET A 108 -18.63 1.38 -13.40
CA MET A 108 -17.58 1.01 -14.36
C MET A 108 -17.50 2.07 -15.46
N ILE A 109 -16.29 2.46 -15.85
CA ILE A 109 -16.02 3.53 -16.82
C ILE A 109 -15.01 3.11 -17.88
N TRP A 110 -15.13 3.68 -19.08
CA TRP A 110 -14.25 3.41 -20.24
C TRP A 110 -14.27 4.58 -21.24
N SER A 111 -13.28 4.66 -22.11
CA SER A 111 -13.29 5.51 -23.31
C SER A 111 -14.05 4.77 -24.41
N ASP A 112 -15.19 5.27 -24.88
CA ASP A 112 -16.06 4.61 -25.86
C ASP A 112 -15.65 4.97 -27.30
N ALA A 113 -15.30 3.96 -28.10
CA ALA A 113 -14.91 4.09 -29.51
C ALA A 113 -16.10 3.88 -30.48
N GLY A 114 -17.28 3.51 -29.96
CA GLY A 114 -18.39 2.99 -30.75
C GLY A 114 -19.34 4.04 -31.32
N HIS A 115 -19.25 5.31 -30.94
CA HIS A 115 -20.24 6.34 -31.29
C HIS A 115 -19.60 7.71 -31.59
N PHE A 116 -19.46 8.01 -32.89
CA PHE A 116 -19.24 9.35 -33.47
C PHE A 116 -17.82 9.95 -33.36
N GLY A 117 -16.89 9.46 -34.19
CA GLY A 117 -15.76 10.27 -34.67
C GLY A 117 -14.72 10.74 -33.64
N GLY A 118 -14.76 10.21 -32.41
CA GLY A 118 -13.80 10.48 -31.33
C GLY A 118 -14.18 9.69 -30.07
N ASP A 119 -13.22 9.46 -29.19
CA ASP A 119 -13.42 8.66 -27.96
C ASP A 119 -14.08 9.53 -26.88
N ILE A 120 -15.19 9.04 -26.30
CA ILE A 120 -15.92 9.73 -25.24
C ILE A 120 -15.89 8.90 -23.97
N VAL A 121 -15.70 9.52 -22.81
CA VAL A 121 -15.79 8.80 -21.54
C VAL A 121 -17.24 8.41 -21.22
N TYR A 122 -17.49 7.11 -21.04
CA TYR A 122 -18.77 6.53 -20.66
C TYR A 122 -18.71 5.80 -19.32
N GLY A 123 -19.88 5.69 -18.69
CA GLY A 123 -20.07 4.95 -17.45
C GLY A 123 -21.32 4.08 -17.46
N GLN A 124 -21.27 2.99 -16.72
CA GLN A 124 -22.40 2.09 -16.48
C GLN A 124 -22.36 1.62 -15.02
N PHE A 125 -23.50 1.75 -14.34
CA PHE A 125 -23.65 1.17 -13.00
C PHE A 125 -23.93 -0.33 -13.09
N ILE A 126 -23.32 -1.11 -12.20
CA ILE A 126 -23.47 -2.56 -12.09
C ILE A 126 -23.79 -2.88 -10.63
N SER A 127 -24.84 -3.67 -10.39
CA SER A 127 -25.17 -4.06 -9.01
C SER A 127 -24.17 -5.12 -8.48
N PRO A 128 -24.03 -5.26 -7.15
CA PRO A 128 -23.29 -6.34 -6.47
C PRO A 128 -23.59 -7.76 -6.97
N ASN A 129 -24.78 -7.97 -7.53
CA ASN A 129 -25.24 -9.27 -8.02
C ASN A 129 -25.02 -9.47 -9.54
N GLY A 130 -24.50 -8.46 -10.23
CA GLY A 130 -24.15 -8.51 -11.67
C GLY A 130 -25.08 -7.78 -12.65
N PRO A 131 -26.40 -7.62 -12.42
CA PRO A 131 -27.25 -6.87 -13.34
C PRO A 131 -26.82 -5.41 -13.53
N LEU A 132 -26.95 -4.91 -14.77
CA LEU A 132 -26.77 -3.50 -15.11
C LEU A 132 -27.86 -2.64 -14.46
N VAL A 133 -27.46 -1.53 -13.85
CA VAL A 133 -28.36 -0.59 -13.19
C VAL A 133 -28.58 0.61 -14.12
N GLY A 134 -29.63 0.51 -14.94
CA GLY A 134 -29.98 1.48 -15.96
C GLY A 134 -29.09 1.46 -17.18
N SER A 135 -29.15 2.52 -17.99
CA SER A 135 -28.43 2.62 -19.27
C SER A 135 -27.04 3.24 -19.11
N PRO A 136 -26.10 2.93 -20.03
CA PRO A 136 -24.82 3.63 -20.11
C PRO A 136 -25.05 5.13 -20.34
N PHE A 137 -24.17 5.97 -19.78
CA PHE A 137 -24.26 7.41 -19.88
C PHE A 137 -22.89 8.05 -20.14
N SER A 138 -22.88 9.17 -20.87
CA SER A 138 -21.66 9.95 -21.11
C SER A 138 -21.26 10.75 -19.86
N ILE A 139 -19.97 10.79 -19.59
CA ILE A 139 -19.37 11.54 -18.49
C ILE A 139 -19.05 12.95 -19.00
N ALA A 140 -18.16 13.05 -20.00
CA ALA A 140 -17.99 14.27 -20.78
C ALA A 140 -18.97 14.27 -21.98
N ALA A 141 -19.78 15.31 -22.13
CA ALA A 141 -20.53 15.51 -23.36
C ALA A 141 -19.58 16.03 -24.45
N GLN A 142 -19.79 15.65 -25.72
CA GLN A 142 -19.02 16.22 -26.83
C GLN A 142 -19.23 17.74 -26.87
N GLY A 143 -18.15 18.48 -26.67
CA GLY A 143 -18.05 19.91 -26.88
C GLY A 143 -16.78 20.18 -27.65
N GLU A 144 -16.96 20.42 -28.95
CA GLU A 144 -15.98 20.94 -29.92
C GLU A 144 -14.79 20.03 -30.30
N GLY A 145 -14.77 19.60 -31.57
CA GLY A 145 -13.60 19.05 -32.25
C GLY A 145 -13.30 17.58 -31.94
N ASP A 146 -12.33 17.02 -32.68
CA ASP A 146 -11.87 15.63 -32.63
C ASP A 146 -11.24 15.24 -31.26
N SER A 147 -12.00 15.32 -30.16
CA SER A 147 -11.51 15.05 -28.82
C SER A 147 -11.42 13.54 -28.57
N HIS A 148 -10.23 13.02 -28.31
CA HIS A 148 -9.97 11.65 -27.87
C HIS A 148 -9.89 11.60 -26.34
N ASP A 149 -11.01 11.41 -25.65
CA ASP A 149 -10.99 11.45 -24.18
C ASP A 149 -10.57 10.08 -23.60
N ASP A 150 -9.42 10.02 -22.92
CA ASP A 150 -8.94 8.78 -22.30
C ASP A 150 -9.24 8.69 -20.81
N VAL A 151 -9.87 7.59 -20.39
CA VAL A 151 -10.07 7.28 -18.98
C VAL A 151 -8.75 6.95 -18.31
N HIS A 152 -8.51 7.58 -17.16
CA HIS A 152 -7.37 7.26 -16.31
C HIS A 152 -7.77 6.47 -15.08
N HIS A 153 -8.75 6.95 -14.30
CA HIS A 153 -9.31 6.19 -13.17
C HIS A 153 -10.54 6.88 -12.57
N LEU A 154 -11.11 6.26 -11.52
CA LEU A 154 -12.11 6.88 -10.66
C LEU A 154 -11.92 6.47 -9.20
N ALA A 155 -12.32 7.35 -8.29
CA ALA A 155 -12.40 7.04 -6.87
C ALA A 155 -13.77 7.44 -6.32
N TYR A 156 -14.23 6.71 -5.31
CA TYR A 156 -15.45 7.04 -4.57
C TYR A 156 -15.11 7.57 -3.17
N GLY A 157 -15.78 8.65 -2.77
CA GLY A 157 -15.55 9.31 -1.50
C GLY A 157 -16.62 10.35 -1.20
N ALA A 158 -16.95 10.56 0.08
CA ALA A 158 -17.93 11.55 0.52
C ALA A 158 -19.28 11.51 -0.25
N GLY A 159 -19.74 10.30 -0.62
CA GLY A 159 -21.01 10.10 -1.32
C GLY A 159 -20.97 10.39 -2.83
N ARG A 160 -19.79 10.55 -3.43
CA ARG A 160 -19.63 10.93 -4.84
C ARG A 160 -18.46 10.20 -5.48
N TYR A 161 -18.50 10.05 -6.79
CA TYR A 161 -17.36 9.66 -7.59
C TYR A 161 -16.63 10.90 -8.11
N LEU A 162 -15.30 10.87 -8.09
CA LEU A 162 -14.47 11.69 -8.96
C LEU A 162 -13.93 10.81 -10.08
N LEU A 163 -14.23 11.19 -11.30
CA LEU A 163 -13.72 10.56 -12.52
C LEU A 163 -12.62 11.44 -13.10
N VAL A 164 -11.50 10.82 -13.47
CA VAL A 164 -10.34 11.50 -14.05
C VAL A 164 -10.07 10.96 -15.43
N PHE A 165 -9.96 11.88 -16.40
CA PHE A 165 -9.78 11.56 -17.82
C PHE A 165 -8.99 12.67 -18.52
N SER A 166 -8.36 12.36 -19.64
CA SER A 166 -7.74 13.35 -20.51
C SER A 166 -8.78 13.92 -21.49
N LYS A 167 -8.58 15.16 -21.93
CA LYS A 167 -9.25 15.71 -23.11
C LYS A 167 -8.23 16.38 -24.01
N TRP A 168 -8.44 16.25 -25.32
CA TRP A 168 -7.64 16.93 -26.33
C TRP A 168 -8.29 18.27 -26.70
N ASP A 169 -7.47 19.30 -26.87
CA ASP A 169 -7.88 20.57 -27.46
C ASP A 169 -7.70 20.55 -28.98
N SER A 170 -8.19 21.60 -29.64
CA SER A 170 -8.12 21.77 -31.09
C SER A 170 -6.69 21.91 -31.64
N GLU A 171 -5.71 22.12 -30.77
CA GLU A 171 -4.29 22.29 -31.11
C GLU A 171 -3.53 20.96 -30.93
N GLY A 172 -4.20 19.89 -30.49
CA GLY A 172 -3.62 18.58 -30.24
C GLY A 172 -2.92 18.45 -28.90
N ASN A 173 -3.06 19.44 -28.01
CA ASN A 173 -2.60 19.30 -26.63
C ASN A 173 -3.67 18.57 -25.83
N PHE A 174 -3.26 17.83 -24.81
CA PHE A 174 -4.19 17.18 -23.89
C PHE A 174 -3.92 17.63 -22.45
N GLY A 175 -4.96 17.66 -21.63
CA GLY A 175 -4.90 17.99 -20.21
C GLY A 175 -5.79 17.05 -19.40
N LEU A 176 -5.58 16.97 -18.08
CA LEU A 176 -6.45 16.19 -17.21
C LEU A 176 -7.67 16.98 -16.80
N TYR A 177 -8.81 16.31 -16.80
CA TYR A 177 -10.10 16.82 -16.41
C TYR A 177 -10.73 15.94 -15.35
N GLY A 178 -11.50 16.59 -14.49
CA GLY A 178 -12.28 15.96 -13.45
C GLY A 178 -13.77 16.13 -13.73
N GLN A 179 -14.55 15.15 -13.30
CA GLN A 179 -15.98 15.33 -13.16
C GLN A 179 -16.53 14.60 -11.94
N MET A 180 -17.33 15.32 -11.15
CA MET A 180 -18.07 14.73 -10.05
C MET A 180 -19.33 14.02 -10.53
N ARG A 181 -19.63 12.85 -9.97
CA ARG A 181 -20.87 12.10 -10.23
C ARG A 181 -21.52 11.61 -8.94
N LEU A 182 -22.86 11.69 -8.89
CA LEU A 182 -23.66 11.22 -7.76
C LEU A 182 -24.16 9.78 -8.00
N PRO A 183 -24.14 8.90 -6.98
CA PRO A 183 -24.67 7.53 -7.05
C PRO A 183 -26.16 7.43 -7.39
N ALA A 184 -26.99 8.25 -6.74
CA ALA A 184 -28.43 8.00 -6.61
C ALA A 184 -29.27 8.41 -7.83
N ASP A 185 -28.78 9.34 -8.65
CA ASP A 185 -29.53 9.93 -9.76
C ASP A 185 -28.79 9.86 -11.10
N ARG A 186 -27.57 9.29 -11.13
CA ARG A 186 -26.68 9.22 -12.30
C ARG A 186 -26.40 10.59 -12.92
N THR A 187 -26.68 11.67 -12.20
CA THR A 187 -26.51 13.02 -12.71
C THR A 187 -25.10 13.53 -12.44
N PRO A 188 -24.63 14.50 -13.24
CA PRO A 188 -23.49 15.29 -12.89
C PRO A 188 -23.61 15.93 -11.50
N GLY A 189 -22.61 15.65 -10.65
CA GLY A 189 -22.44 16.35 -9.37
C GLY A 189 -21.86 17.76 -9.53
N GLY A 190 -21.63 18.20 -10.77
CA GLY A 190 -21.03 19.46 -11.19
C GLY A 190 -20.63 19.42 -12.68
N PRO A 191 -20.14 20.55 -13.25
CA PRO A 191 -19.58 20.56 -14.60
C PRO A 191 -18.28 19.75 -14.68
N VAL A 192 -17.83 19.44 -15.90
CA VAL A 192 -16.43 19.03 -16.14
C VAL A 192 -15.53 20.22 -15.81
N PHE A 193 -14.39 19.97 -15.17
CA PHE A 193 -13.42 21.01 -14.81
C PHE A 193 -11.99 20.58 -15.13
N PRO A 194 -11.11 21.50 -15.57
CA PRO A 194 -9.70 21.18 -15.78
C PRO A 194 -8.99 20.96 -14.44
N ILE A 195 -8.16 19.93 -14.38
CA ILE A 195 -7.23 19.65 -13.28
C ILE A 195 -5.84 20.22 -13.62
N THR A 196 -5.44 20.14 -14.90
CA THR A 196 -4.17 20.68 -15.41
C THR A 196 -4.40 21.69 -16.53
N GLY A 197 -3.37 22.44 -16.90
CA GLY A 197 -3.33 23.15 -18.17
C GLY A 197 -3.15 22.19 -19.35
N ALA A 198 -3.35 22.72 -20.56
CA ALA A 198 -3.09 22.01 -21.81
C ALA A 198 -1.58 21.79 -22.00
N GLY A 199 -1.16 20.56 -22.27
CA GLY A 199 0.26 20.21 -22.47
C GLY A 199 1.05 19.94 -21.20
N ASP A 200 0.42 20.04 -20.02
CA ASP A 200 1.04 19.78 -18.70
C ASP A 200 1.14 18.27 -18.37
N ILE A 201 0.89 17.39 -19.34
CA ILE A 201 0.91 15.93 -19.16
C ILE A 201 1.72 15.21 -20.21
N GLY A 202 2.51 14.25 -19.76
CA GLY A 202 3.17 13.27 -20.61
C GLY A 202 3.07 11.90 -19.96
N GLY A 203 2.16 11.05 -20.45
CA GLY A 203 2.12 9.64 -20.06
C GLY A 203 0.75 8.99 -19.92
N GLN A 204 0.77 7.70 -19.56
CA GLN A 204 -0.42 6.89 -19.27
C GLN A 204 -0.64 6.78 -17.76
N PHE A 205 -1.87 6.95 -17.30
CA PHE A 205 -2.22 6.92 -15.88
C PHE A 205 -3.38 5.94 -15.69
N LEU A 206 -3.16 4.79 -15.04
CA LEU A 206 -4.19 3.75 -14.86
C LEU A 206 -4.86 3.77 -13.47
N GLN A 207 -4.25 4.44 -12.48
CA GLN A 207 -4.75 4.59 -11.10
C GLN A 207 -4.45 5.99 -10.53
N ALA A 208 -4.94 7.03 -11.21
CA ALA A 208 -4.53 8.42 -10.98
C ALA A 208 -5.15 9.12 -9.76
N VAL A 209 -6.13 8.51 -9.06
CA VAL A 209 -6.90 9.21 -8.01
C VAL A 209 -7.18 8.34 -6.79
N ALA A 210 -7.07 8.94 -5.60
CA ALA A 210 -7.45 8.35 -4.32
C ALA A 210 -8.22 9.34 -3.43
N PHE A 211 -8.93 8.85 -2.41
CA PHE A 211 -9.70 9.65 -1.45
C PHE A 211 -9.22 9.41 -0.02
N ASP A 212 -8.94 10.47 0.75
CA ASP A 212 -8.40 10.37 2.12
C ASP A 212 -9.47 10.37 3.24
N GLY A 213 -10.76 10.35 2.88
CA GLY A 213 -11.85 10.57 3.82
C GLY A 213 -12.39 12.00 3.82
N HIS A 214 -11.65 12.96 3.27
CA HIS A 214 -12.00 14.39 3.20
C HIS A 214 -11.94 14.94 1.78
N ASN A 215 -10.82 14.73 1.06
CA ASN A 215 -10.54 15.24 -0.28
C ASN A 215 -10.05 14.11 -1.20
N PHE A 216 -10.22 14.33 -2.49
CA PHE A 216 -9.57 13.55 -3.52
C PHE A 216 -8.16 14.10 -3.77
N PHE A 217 -7.22 13.23 -4.10
CA PHE A 217 -5.89 13.59 -4.57
C PHE A 217 -5.66 12.93 -5.91
N VAL A 218 -5.38 13.76 -6.93
CA VAL A 218 -5.12 13.31 -8.30
C VAL A 218 -3.64 13.50 -8.58
N VAL A 219 -2.99 12.49 -9.15
CA VAL A 219 -1.56 12.51 -9.49
C VAL A 219 -1.35 12.36 -10.99
N TRP A 220 -0.30 13.01 -11.50
CA TRP A 220 0.09 12.92 -12.90
C TRP A 220 1.59 13.16 -13.08
N MET A 221 2.05 12.87 -14.29
CA MET A 221 3.39 13.25 -14.72
C MET A 221 3.30 14.35 -15.76
N ASP A 222 4.02 15.43 -15.50
CA ASP A 222 4.21 16.53 -16.40
C ASP A 222 5.46 16.25 -17.23
N GLY A 223 5.25 15.70 -18.44
CA GLY A 223 6.33 15.33 -19.35
C GLY A 223 7.09 16.53 -19.89
N GLY A 224 6.43 17.69 -20.04
CA GLY A 224 7.06 18.93 -20.48
C GLY A 224 8.07 19.47 -19.46
N GLN A 225 7.80 19.25 -18.16
CA GLN A 225 8.66 19.70 -17.07
C GLN A 225 9.46 18.58 -16.39
N GLN A 226 9.23 17.32 -16.76
CA GLN A 226 9.80 16.13 -16.11
C GLN A 226 9.50 16.08 -14.60
N LEU A 227 8.23 16.31 -14.23
CA LEU A 227 7.78 16.34 -12.83
C LEU A 227 6.72 15.27 -12.56
N VAL A 228 6.70 14.75 -11.33
CA VAL A 228 5.50 14.13 -10.76
C VAL A 228 4.77 15.20 -9.97
N LYS A 229 3.49 15.39 -10.25
CA LYS A 229 2.64 16.38 -9.60
C LYS A 229 1.40 15.74 -9.00
N GLY A 230 0.78 16.46 -8.08
CA GLY A 230 -0.55 16.12 -7.58
C GLY A 230 -1.39 17.33 -7.20
N GLN A 231 -2.70 17.17 -7.20
CA GLN A 231 -3.67 18.22 -6.91
C GLN A 231 -4.74 17.68 -5.96
N PHE A 232 -4.97 18.40 -4.88
CA PHE A 232 -6.10 18.14 -3.99
C PHE A 232 -7.38 18.72 -4.58
N ILE A 233 -8.47 17.96 -4.49
CA ILE A 233 -9.78 18.32 -5.03
C ILE A 233 -10.83 18.00 -3.96
N SER A 234 -11.61 19.00 -3.57
CA SER A 234 -12.70 18.80 -2.60
C SER A 234 -13.82 17.92 -3.17
N PRO A 235 -14.69 17.33 -2.33
CA PRO A 235 -15.89 16.62 -2.78
C PRO A 235 -16.86 17.46 -3.62
N ALA A 236 -16.72 18.78 -3.61
CA ALA A 236 -17.49 19.70 -4.45
C ALA A 236 -16.89 19.88 -5.86
N GLY A 237 -15.74 19.26 -6.17
CA GLY A 237 -15.02 19.44 -7.44
C GLY A 237 -14.20 20.74 -7.51
N VAL A 238 -13.82 21.30 -6.35
CA VAL A 238 -13.00 22.52 -6.28
C VAL A 238 -11.54 22.14 -6.02
N LEU A 239 -10.62 22.63 -6.86
CA LEU A 239 -9.17 22.48 -6.67
C LEU A 239 -8.73 23.23 -5.39
N ILE A 240 -7.91 22.57 -4.57
CA ILE A 240 -7.43 23.10 -3.29
C ILE A 240 -5.94 23.42 -3.41
N GLY A 241 -5.61 24.72 -3.39
CA GLY A 241 -4.23 25.18 -3.52
C GLY A 241 -3.66 24.98 -4.93
N GLU A 242 -2.36 25.26 -5.08
CA GLU A 242 -1.60 25.02 -6.31
C GLU A 242 -1.18 23.54 -6.42
N PRO A 243 -0.90 23.04 -7.65
CA PRO A 243 -0.34 21.71 -7.85
C PRO A 243 0.93 21.48 -7.02
N LEU A 244 0.93 20.41 -6.24
CA LEU A 244 2.08 19.95 -5.47
C LEU A 244 3.10 19.30 -6.40
N GLN A 245 4.35 19.77 -6.38
CA GLN A 245 5.47 19.04 -6.99
C GLN A 245 5.93 17.93 -6.03
N ILE A 246 5.80 16.69 -6.46
CA ILE A 246 6.14 15.49 -5.68
C ILE A 246 7.58 15.05 -5.97
N ALA A 247 7.97 15.08 -7.24
CA ALA A 247 9.32 14.71 -7.68
C ALA A 247 9.69 15.43 -8.98
N SER A 248 11.00 15.45 -9.30
CA SER A 248 11.56 16.00 -10.53
C SER A 248 12.67 15.11 -11.06
N PHE A 249 12.85 15.05 -12.38
CA PHE A 249 13.86 14.22 -13.03
C PHE A 249 14.76 15.04 -13.96
N SER A 250 15.98 14.55 -14.20
CA SER A 250 16.95 15.15 -15.13
C SER A 250 16.90 14.55 -16.53
N THR A 251 16.31 13.36 -16.67
CA THR A 251 16.07 12.63 -17.91
C THR A 251 14.64 12.10 -17.84
N GLY A 252 13.94 12.11 -18.98
CA GLY A 252 12.48 11.91 -19.02
C GLY A 252 12.06 10.58 -18.36
N PRO A 253 10.98 10.58 -17.56
CA PRO A 253 10.50 9.38 -16.89
C PRO A 253 9.89 8.37 -17.88
N MET A 254 9.85 7.09 -17.48
CA MET A 254 9.05 6.05 -18.15
C MET A 254 7.60 6.19 -17.70
N LEU A 255 6.70 6.36 -18.65
CA LEU A 255 5.51 7.21 -18.51
C LEU A 255 4.30 6.58 -17.75
N SER A 256 4.44 6.22 -16.46
CA SER A 256 3.29 5.81 -15.61
C SER A 256 3.39 6.19 -14.12
N ALA A 257 2.25 6.56 -13.52
CA ALA A 257 2.11 6.84 -12.08
C ALA A 257 0.75 6.34 -11.54
N ALA A 258 0.73 5.97 -10.26
CA ALA A 258 -0.45 5.52 -9.52
C ALA A 258 -0.46 6.06 -8.09
N THR A 259 -1.64 6.18 -7.48
CA THR A 259 -1.76 6.56 -6.07
C THR A 259 -2.82 5.76 -5.30
N VAL A 260 -2.57 5.56 -4.00
CA VAL A 260 -3.52 5.01 -3.04
C VAL A 260 -3.40 5.74 -1.70
N PHE A 261 -4.50 5.81 -0.95
CA PHE A 261 -4.49 6.28 0.44
C PHE A 261 -4.49 5.09 1.40
N ASN A 262 -3.57 5.08 2.37
CA ASN A 262 -3.44 3.98 3.33
C ASN A 262 -4.17 4.20 4.66
N GLY A 263 -4.99 5.25 4.78
CA GLY A 263 -5.65 5.63 6.04
C GLY A 263 -4.94 6.75 6.80
N THR A 264 -3.66 6.98 6.53
CA THR A 264 -2.86 8.06 7.12
C THR A 264 -2.37 9.05 6.07
N ASP A 265 -1.81 8.54 4.98
CA ASP A 265 -1.27 9.34 3.88
C ASP A 265 -1.36 8.64 2.53
N TYR A 266 -1.03 9.38 1.49
CA TYR A 266 -1.00 8.88 0.12
C TYR A 266 0.37 8.29 -0.18
N LEU A 267 0.41 7.10 -0.77
CA LEU A 267 1.58 6.64 -1.52
C LEU A 267 1.35 6.96 -3.00
N ILE A 268 2.35 7.56 -3.62
CA ILE A 268 2.42 7.77 -5.06
C ILE A 268 3.58 6.93 -5.57
N ALA A 269 3.34 6.03 -6.52
CA ALA A 269 4.36 5.21 -7.15
C ALA A 269 4.42 5.55 -8.64
N TRP A 270 5.62 5.59 -9.21
CA TRP A 270 5.83 5.86 -10.63
C TRP A 270 7.06 5.13 -11.16
N SER A 271 7.06 4.90 -12.47
CA SER A 271 8.23 4.39 -13.17
C SER A 271 9.15 5.54 -13.58
N THR A 272 10.46 5.37 -13.39
CA THR A 272 11.46 6.36 -13.78
C THR A 272 12.78 5.67 -14.11
N VAL A 273 13.68 6.38 -14.81
CA VAL A 273 15.06 5.94 -15.00
C VAL A 273 15.94 6.63 -13.96
N ILE A 274 16.73 5.85 -13.21
CA ILE A 274 17.74 6.35 -12.27
C ILE A 274 19.06 5.68 -12.67
N ASP A 275 20.09 6.49 -12.96
CA ASP A 275 21.41 6.02 -13.40
C ASP A 275 21.32 5.00 -14.55
N ASP A 276 20.60 5.37 -15.61
CA ASP A 276 20.33 4.55 -16.81
C ASP A 276 19.58 3.24 -16.57
N ALA A 277 18.96 3.09 -15.40
CA ALA A 277 18.26 1.88 -15.02
C ALA A 277 16.83 2.17 -14.52
N PRO A 278 15.80 1.60 -15.15
CA PRO A 278 14.40 1.79 -14.77
C PRO A 278 14.05 1.25 -13.39
N ARG A 279 13.19 1.97 -12.69
CA ARG A 279 12.74 1.61 -11.34
C ARG A 279 11.29 2.01 -11.18
N VAL A 280 10.57 1.28 -10.32
CA VAL A 280 9.43 1.82 -9.60
C VAL A 280 9.98 2.46 -8.34
N VAL A 281 9.68 3.74 -8.18
CA VAL A 281 9.93 4.46 -6.93
C VAL A 281 8.63 5.07 -6.43
N GLY A 282 8.62 5.48 -5.16
CA GLY A 282 7.47 6.15 -4.61
C GLY A 282 7.81 7.28 -3.65
N GLN A 283 6.80 8.05 -3.29
CA GLN A 283 6.87 9.12 -2.32
C GLN A 283 5.56 9.18 -1.55
N ARG A 284 5.66 9.38 -0.24
CA ARG A 284 4.50 9.58 0.63
C ARG A 284 4.14 11.06 0.72
N VAL A 285 2.84 11.37 0.70
CA VAL A 285 2.27 12.72 0.78
C VAL A 285 1.14 12.72 1.80
N THR A 286 1.22 13.56 2.82
CA THR A 286 0.13 13.72 3.81
C THR A 286 -1.12 14.36 3.18
N PRO A 287 -2.32 14.22 3.81
CA PRO A 287 -3.52 14.97 3.42
C PRO A 287 -3.36 16.50 3.39
N GLY A 288 -2.34 17.04 4.07
CA GLY A 288 -1.98 18.46 4.04
C GLY A 288 -1.00 18.85 2.92
N GLY A 289 -0.59 17.90 2.07
CA GLY A 289 0.35 18.12 0.96
C GLY A 289 1.83 18.10 1.35
N ALA A 290 2.17 17.74 2.60
CA ALA A 290 3.57 17.60 3.00
C ALA A 290 4.16 16.26 2.55
N LEU A 291 5.36 16.27 1.97
CA LEU A 291 6.14 15.07 1.65
C LEU A 291 6.64 14.41 2.94
N VAL A 292 6.47 13.09 3.05
CA VAL A 292 6.89 12.30 4.22
C VAL A 292 8.10 11.45 3.84
N GLY A 293 9.21 11.61 4.58
CA GLY A 293 10.44 10.87 4.33
C GLY A 293 11.10 11.21 2.98
N GLY A 294 12.01 10.34 2.54
CA GLY A 294 12.61 10.41 1.20
C GLY A 294 11.89 9.50 0.20
N GLN A 295 12.34 9.52 -1.05
CA GLN A 295 11.84 8.60 -2.07
C GLN A 295 12.11 7.15 -1.71
N ILE A 296 11.13 6.29 -1.99
CA ILE A 296 11.08 4.88 -1.64
C ILE A 296 11.51 4.08 -2.86
N ALA A 297 12.54 3.25 -2.73
CA ALA A 297 12.91 2.28 -3.75
C ALA A 297 11.98 1.06 -3.67
N ILE A 298 10.94 1.05 -4.51
CA ILE A 298 9.94 -0.01 -4.54
C ILE A 298 10.51 -1.23 -5.28
N SER A 299 11.05 -1.01 -6.48
CA SER A 299 11.77 -2.04 -7.24
C SER A 299 13.29 -1.86 -7.17
N SER A 300 14.01 -2.91 -7.55
CA SER A 300 15.45 -3.00 -7.55
C SER A 300 16.06 -2.66 -8.91
N THR A 301 17.31 -2.22 -8.88
CA THR A 301 18.44 -2.76 -9.65
C THR A 301 18.22 -3.27 -11.08
N GLN A 302 17.57 -4.41 -11.16
CA GLN A 302 17.61 -5.31 -12.32
C GLN A 302 16.29 -5.36 -13.07
N ALA A 303 15.24 -4.71 -12.55
CA ALA A 303 13.94 -4.65 -13.21
C ALA A 303 13.93 -3.61 -14.34
N VAL A 304 13.09 -3.85 -15.35
CA VAL A 304 12.59 -2.82 -16.26
C VAL A 304 11.10 -2.64 -15.96
N PRO A 305 10.71 -1.94 -14.88
CA PRO A 305 9.37 -2.06 -14.36
C PRO A 305 8.46 -0.91 -14.83
N LEU A 306 7.26 -1.25 -15.24
CA LEU A 306 6.27 -0.35 -15.81
C LEU A 306 4.89 -0.55 -15.21
N LEU A 307 4.06 0.51 -15.30
CA LEU A 307 2.66 0.49 -14.91
C LEU A 307 2.47 0.03 -13.45
N PRO A 308 3.05 0.75 -12.46
CA PRO A 308 2.84 0.40 -11.08
C PRO A 308 1.36 0.52 -10.73
N MET A 309 0.83 -0.48 -10.02
CA MET A 309 -0.54 -0.49 -9.51
C MET A 309 -0.52 -0.78 -8.01
N LEU A 310 -1.48 -0.21 -7.29
CA LEU A 310 -1.45 -0.06 -5.84
C LEU A 310 -2.80 -0.42 -5.23
N ALA A 311 -2.77 -1.15 -4.12
CA ALA A 311 -3.91 -1.27 -3.22
C ALA A 311 -3.42 -1.25 -1.78
N SER A 312 -4.20 -0.67 -0.88
CA SER A 312 -3.91 -0.64 0.54
C SER A 312 -4.92 -1.46 1.33
N ASP A 313 -4.45 -2.13 2.37
CA ASP A 313 -5.27 -2.76 3.41
C ASP A 313 -5.50 -1.86 4.63
N GLY A 314 -4.95 -0.64 4.62
CA GLY A 314 -4.95 0.30 5.75
C GLY A 314 -3.72 0.22 6.66
N ASN A 315 -2.94 -0.87 6.58
CA ASN A 315 -1.71 -1.08 7.37
C ASN A 315 -0.46 -1.14 6.50
N GLY A 316 -0.61 -1.43 5.21
CA GLY A 316 0.40 -1.25 4.20
C GLY A 316 -0.21 -1.35 2.81
N ILE A 317 0.65 -1.56 1.83
CA ILE A 317 0.33 -1.43 0.42
C ILE A 317 0.99 -2.58 -0.34
N LEU A 318 0.22 -3.26 -1.18
CA LEU A 318 0.78 -4.10 -2.22
C LEU A 318 0.99 -3.24 -3.47
N VAL A 319 2.24 -3.17 -3.93
CA VAL A 319 2.60 -2.57 -5.21
C VAL A 319 2.88 -3.69 -6.20
N THR A 320 2.23 -3.65 -7.36
CA THR A 320 2.47 -4.56 -8.48
C THR A 320 2.99 -3.77 -9.67
N TRP A 321 3.75 -4.41 -10.55
CA TRP A 321 4.21 -3.81 -11.81
C TRP A 321 4.41 -4.88 -12.88
N THR A 322 4.47 -4.45 -14.13
CA THR A 322 4.93 -5.28 -15.25
C THR A 322 6.45 -5.16 -15.32
N ASP A 323 7.14 -6.29 -15.31
CA ASP A 323 8.59 -6.39 -15.29
C ASP A 323 9.10 -6.88 -16.65
N LEU A 324 9.93 -6.06 -17.29
CA LEU A 324 10.53 -6.33 -18.60
C LEU A 324 12.02 -6.68 -18.49
N ARG A 325 12.51 -7.19 -17.35
CA ARG A 325 13.96 -7.47 -17.16
C ARG A 325 14.57 -8.42 -18.18
N ASN A 326 13.73 -9.25 -18.80
CA ASN A 326 14.15 -10.24 -19.80
C ASN A 326 14.03 -9.69 -21.24
N ASP A 327 13.35 -8.56 -21.46
CA ASP A 327 13.34 -7.83 -22.73
C ASP A 327 14.69 -7.11 -22.88
N THR A 328 15.55 -7.64 -23.73
CA THR A 328 16.94 -7.22 -23.83
C THR A 328 17.16 -6.06 -24.81
N ASP A 329 16.20 -5.80 -25.70
CA ASP A 329 16.28 -4.77 -26.74
C ASP A 329 15.24 -3.64 -26.58
N TRP A 330 14.36 -3.76 -25.58
CA TRP A 330 13.43 -2.73 -25.10
C TRP A 330 12.34 -2.40 -26.09
N ASN A 331 12.00 -3.35 -26.95
CA ASN A 331 11.01 -3.19 -28.00
C ASN A 331 9.59 -3.58 -27.54
N PHE A 332 9.42 -4.04 -26.29
CA PHE A 332 8.15 -4.52 -25.73
C PHE A 332 7.54 -5.71 -26.48
N ALA A 333 8.37 -6.45 -27.21
CA ALA A 333 8.04 -7.63 -27.98
C ALA A 333 8.80 -8.83 -27.44
N CYS A 334 8.11 -9.91 -27.11
CA CYS A 334 8.79 -11.08 -26.57
C CYS A 334 9.34 -11.94 -27.70
N GLU A 335 10.66 -11.93 -27.91
CA GLU A 335 11.29 -12.88 -28.83
C GLU A 335 11.59 -14.23 -28.16
N ALA A 336 11.62 -15.28 -28.99
CA ALA A 336 11.95 -16.64 -28.55
C ALA A 336 13.32 -16.77 -27.87
N THR A 337 14.23 -15.82 -28.09
CA THR A 337 15.55 -15.77 -27.44
C THR A 337 15.54 -15.24 -26.02
N GLU A 338 14.46 -14.56 -25.63
CA GLU A 338 14.33 -13.83 -24.37
C GLU A 338 13.55 -14.62 -23.30
N GLY A 339 12.76 -15.61 -23.73
CA GLY A 339 11.91 -16.38 -22.83
C GLY A 339 10.60 -15.65 -22.53
N THR A 340 10.26 -15.48 -21.25
CA THR A 340 9.15 -14.60 -20.83
C THR A 340 9.71 -13.18 -20.75
N CYS A 341 9.22 -12.25 -21.59
CA CYS A 341 9.71 -10.87 -21.59
C CYS A 341 8.82 -9.93 -20.77
N LEU A 342 7.61 -10.38 -20.42
CA LEU A 342 6.65 -9.66 -19.59
C LEU A 342 6.30 -10.55 -18.39
N ASP A 343 6.69 -10.15 -17.19
CA ASP A 343 6.32 -10.85 -15.95
C ASP A 343 5.61 -9.88 -14.99
N VAL A 344 4.71 -10.37 -14.14
CA VAL A 344 4.13 -9.53 -13.08
C VAL A 344 4.90 -9.77 -11.79
N TYR A 345 5.42 -8.69 -11.23
CA TYR A 345 6.07 -8.68 -9.92
C TYR A 345 5.27 -7.88 -8.91
N GLY A 346 5.50 -8.18 -7.64
CA GLY A 346 4.94 -7.44 -6.53
C GLY A 346 5.91 -7.23 -5.38
N ARG A 347 5.60 -6.24 -4.56
CA ARG A 347 6.25 -5.99 -3.27
C ARG A 347 5.31 -5.33 -2.29
N PHE A 348 5.40 -5.73 -1.03
CA PHE A 348 4.72 -5.04 0.05
C PHE A 348 5.52 -3.82 0.51
N ILE A 349 4.80 -2.73 0.79
CA ILE A 349 5.29 -1.54 1.45
C ILE A 349 4.52 -1.42 2.77
N ASP A 350 5.20 -1.21 3.88
CA ASP A 350 4.58 -1.05 5.19
C ASP A 350 3.93 0.34 5.39
N SER A 351 3.25 0.51 6.52
CA SER A 351 2.64 1.77 7.00
C SER A 351 3.59 2.96 6.99
N THR A 352 4.89 2.73 7.11
CA THR A 352 5.92 3.77 7.14
C THR A 352 6.41 4.17 5.76
N GLY A 353 6.06 3.42 4.72
CA GLY A 353 6.60 3.60 3.37
C GLY A 353 7.90 2.82 3.15
N SER A 354 8.23 1.85 4.00
CA SER A 354 9.43 1.03 3.83
C SER A 354 9.08 -0.28 3.11
N PRO A 355 9.96 -0.81 2.25
CA PRO A 355 9.69 -2.11 1.64
C PRO A 355 9.69 -3.25 2.65
N ALA A 356 8.55 -3.92 2.77
CA ALA A 356 8.31 -5.02 3.69
C ALA A 356 8.63 -6.37 3.01
N GLY A 357 9.91 -6.70 2.97
CA GLY A 357 10.42 -7.94 2.38
C GLY A 357 10.97 -7.80 0.96
N PRO A 358 11.35 -8.93 0.32
CA PRO A 358 11.87 -8.95 -1.04
C PRO A 358 10.75 -8.73 -2.06
N GLU A 359 11.15 -8.40 -3.29
CA GLU A 359 10.29 -8.53 -4.46
C GLU A 359 9.96 -10.01 -4.68
N PHE A 360 8.76 -10.28 -5.21
CA PHE A 360 8.35 -11.62 -5.56
C PHE A 360 7.64 -11.64 -6.92
N PRO A 361 7.89 -12.67 -7.74
CA PRO A 361 7.10 -12.89 -8.95
C PRO A 361 5.67 -13.31 -8.54
N LEU A 362 4.67 -12.69 -9.16
CA LEU A 362 3.28 -13.16 -9.11
C LEU A 362 2.98 -14.18 -10.18
N THR A 363 3.63 -14.05 -11.33
CA THR A 363 3.55 -14.97 -12.46
C THR A 363 4.95 -15.51 -12.77
N ALA A 364 5.03 -16.72 -13.35
CA ALA A 364 6.32 -17.38 -13.59
C ALA A 364 6.38 -18.19 -14.89
N ALA A 365 5.37 -18.08 -15.75
CA ALA A 365 5.30 -18.83 -17.01
C ALA A 365 4.37 -18.11 -17.98
N GLY A 366 4.83 -17.83 -19.21
CA GLY A 366 4.10 -17.05 -20.21
C GLY A 366 4.40 -15.55 -20.09
N ASN A 367 3.72 -14.73 -20.91
CA ASN A 367 3.88 -13.28 -20.91
C ASN A 367 2.69 -12.65 -20.19
N GLN A 368 2.93 -11.88 -19.13
CA GLN A 368 1.91 -11.25 -18.32
C GLN A 368 2.18 -9.77 -18.05
N PHE A 369 1.13 -8.96 -18.16
CA PHE A 369 1.23 -7.51 -18.06
C PHE A 369 -0.07 -6.90 -17.55
N VAL A 370 0.01 -5.64 -17.09
CA VAL A 370 -1.08 -4.85 -16.49
C VAL A 370 -1.75 -5.60 -15.33
N SER A 371 -1.37 -5.25 -14.11
CA SER A 371 -1.69 -6.04 -12.93
C SER A 371 -2.58 -5.31 -11.92
N PRO A 372 -3.88 -5.05 -12.22
CA PRO A 372 -4.75 -4.36 -11.30
C PRO A 372 -4.86 -5.13 -9.98
N VAL A 373 -4.58 -4.40 -8.91
CA VAL A 373 -4.65 -4.89 -7.54
C VAL A 373 -5.80 -4.22 -6.82
N MET A 374 -6.59 -5.03 -6.10
CA MET A 374 -7.67 -4.57 -5.23
C MET A 374 -7.52 -5.24 -3.87
N PHE A 375 -7.80 -4.51 -2.79
CA PHE A 375 -7.89 -5.10 -1.46
C PHE A 375 -9.35 -5.33 -1.06
N GLY A 376 -9.63 -6.50 -0.49
CA GLY A 376 -10.97 -6.87 -0.04
C GLY A 376 -10.97 -8.20 0.70
N ALA A 377 -11.89 -8.40 1.63
CA ALA A 377 -11.99 -9.65 2.40
C ALA A 377 -10.66 -10.12 3.04
N GLY A 378 -9.83 -9.18 3.50
CA GLY A 378 -8.54 -9.46 4.16
C GLY A 378 -7.42 -9.96 3.24
N LYS A 379 -7.55 -9.78 1.92
CA LYS A 379 -6.56 -10.23 0.93
C LYS A 379 -6.50 -9.28 -0.26
N TYR A 380 -5.42 -9.35 -1.00
CA TYR A 380 -5.27 -8.64 -2.27
C TYR A 380 -5.68 -9.57 -3.40
N LEU A 381 -6.60 -9.14 -4.26
CA LEU A 381 -6.79 -9.77 -5.56
C LEU A 381 -5.90 -9.04 -6.56
N VAL A 382 -4.93 -9.74 -7.13
CA VAL A 382 -4.20 -9.26 -8.30
C VAL A 382 -4.75 -9.99 -9.51
N ALA A 383 -5.32 -9.24 -10.44
CA ALA A 383 -5.61 -9.75 -11.78
C ALA A 383 -4.48 -9.34 -12.74
N TRP A 384 -4.32 -10.04 -13.86
CA TRP A 384 -3.38 -9.69 -14.90
C TRP A 384 -3.88 -10.14 -16.27
N THR A 385 -3.34 -9.53 -17.32
CA THR A 385 -3.52 -9.99 -18.69
C THR A 385 -2.41 -10.98 -19.01
N ASP A 386 -2.77 -12.18 -19.47
CA ASP A 386 -1.90 -13.28 -19.89
C ASP A 386 -1.92 -13.40 -21.42
N GLY A 387 -0.87 -12.93 -22.10
CA GLY A 387 -0.82 -12.89 -23.56
C GLY A 387 0.41 -12.18 -24.14
N ASP A 388 0.62 -12.36 -25.44
CA ASP A 388 1.77 -11.82 -26.18
C ASP A 388 1.51 -10.37 -26.57
N THR A 389 1.94 -9.40 -25.74
CA THR A 389 2.04 -7.95 -26.02
C THR A 389 0.75 -7.27 -26.50
N PRO A 390 0.69 -5.93 -26.60
CA PRO A 390 -0.51 -5.22 -27.08
C PRO A 390 -0.87 -5.52 -28.54
N ASP A 391 0.09 -5.99 -29.34
CA ASP A 391 -0.05 -6.23 -30.80
C ASP A 391 -0.28 -7.72 -31.15
N GLY A 392 -0.17 -8.62 -30.18
CA GLY A 392 -0.52 -10.03 -30.35
C GLY A 392 -2.02 -10.27 -30.25
N GLU A 393 -2.48 -11.27 -30.99
CA GLU A 393 -3.90 -11.50 -31.26
C GLU A 393 -4.63 -12.21 -30.09
N TYR A 394 -3.96 -12.49 -28.97
CA TYR A 394 -4.47 -13.32 -27.88
C TYR A 394 -4.05 -12.80 -26.49
N GLY A 395 -5.00 -12.71 -25.57
CA GLY A 395 -4.77 -12.39 -24.17
C GLY A 395 -5.96 -12.84 -23.30
N ASP A 396 -5.70 -13.47 -22.17
CA ASP A 396 -6.71 -13.91 -21.20
C ASP A 396 -6.56 -13.15 -19.89
N VAL A 397 -7.62 -13.05 -19.08
CA VAL A 397 -7.55 -12.42 -17.76
C VAL A 397 -7.54 -13.50 -16.68
N TYR A 398 -6.47 -13.54 -15.91
CA TYR A 398 -6.33 -14.41 -14.73
C TYR A 398 -6.25 -13.59 -13.46
N GLY A 399 -6.39 -14.26 -12.32
CA GLY A 399 -6.12 -13.65 -11.03
C GLY A 399 -5.58 -14.63 -10.01
N ALA A 400 -4.99 -14.08 -8.95
CA ALA A 400 -4.57 -14.79 -7.76
C ALA A 400 -4.79 -13.91 -6.53
N PHE A 401 -5.06 -14.56 -5.41
CA PHE A 401 -5.04 -13.87 -4.13
C PHE A 401 -3.63 -13.85 -3.56
N VAL A 402 -3.20 -12.67 -3.19
CA VAL A 402 -1.96 -12.45 -2.45
C VAL A 402 -2.34 -12.14 -1.01
N THR A 403 -1.73 -12.88 -0.10
CA THR A 403 -1.80 -12.64 1.33
C THR A 403 -0.39 -12.55 1.87
N GLY A 404 -0.24 -11.74 2.90
CA GLY A 404 1.03 -11.40 3.51
C GLY A 404 0.76 -10.12 4.27
N THR A 405 1.15 -10.08 5.53
CA THR A 405 1.25 -8.79 6.22
C THR A 405 2.52 -8.13 5.68
N PRO A 406 2.46 -6.85 5.24
CA PRO A 406 3.65 -6.01 5.29
C PRO A 406 4.19 -6.20 6.70
N GLY A 407 5.35 -6.85 6.83
CA GLY A 407 5.89 -7.13 8.15
C GLY A 407 5.98 -5.80 8.89
N ASP A 408 5.32 -5.69 10.03
CA ASP A 408 5.60 -4.56 10.90
C ASP A 408 7.07 -4.68 11.29
N THR A 409 7.84 -3.66 10.93
CA THR A 409 9.28 -3.58 11.19
C THR A 409 9.61 -2.55 12.25
N THR A 410 8.62 -1.86 12.80
CA THR A 410 8.86 -0.78 13.75
C THR A 410 8.60 -1.23 15.17
N PRO A 411 9.52 -0.96 16.11
CA PRO A 411 9.26 -1.21 17.51
C PRO A 411 8.15 -0.33 18.11
N PRO A 412 7.43 -0.83 19.13
CA PRO A 412 6.48 -0.03 19.87
C PRO A 412 7.14 1.19 20.50
N VAL A 413 6.50 2.34 20.46
CA VAL A 413 6.98 3.58 21.08
C VAL A 413 6.49 3.67 22.52
N VAL A 414 7.40 3.56 23.48
CA VAL A 414 7.10 3.80 24.91
C VAL A 414 7.15 5.30 25.20
N THR A 415 5.98 5.90 25.42
CA THR A 415 5.86 7.35 25.69
C THR A 415 5.96 7.68 27.18
N ALA A 416 5.67 6.73 28.07
CA ALA A 416 5.89 6.89 29.51
C ALA A 416 6.12 5.54 30.21
N VAL A 417 6.99 5.55 31.23
CA VAL A 417 7.19 4.42 32.15
C VAL A 417 7.37 4.94 33.58
N SER A 418 6.71 4.32 34.55
CA SER A 418 6.80 4.70 35.96
C SER A 418 6.67 3.50 36.90
N ALA A 419 7.21 3.62 38.11
CA ALA A 419 7.09 2.61 39.15
C ALA A 419 6.24 3.15 40.31
N THR A 420 5.44 2.30 40.96
CA THR A 420 4.65 2.66 42.14
C THR A 420 4.72 1.54 43.18
N PRO A 421 5.25 1.81 44.39
CA PRO A 421 5.93 3.05 44.79
C PRO A 421 7.29 3.23 44.08
N ASP A 422 7.68 4.49 43.82
CA ASP A 422 9.00 4.89 43.30
C ASP A 422 10.03 5.17 44.41
N ARG A 423 9.58 5.14 45.68
CA ARG A 423 10.39 5.32 46.88
C ARG A 423 10.01 4.31 47.95
N LEU A 424 10.99 3.56 48.44
CA LEU A 424 10.82 2.58 49.52
C LEU A 424 11.35 3.17 50.82
N TRP A 425 10.46 3.47 51.75
CA TRP A 425 10.80 4.00 53.06
C TRP A 425 9.75 3.55 54.11
N PRO A 426 10.16 3.26 55.37
CA PRO A 426 11.53 3.21 55.89
C PRO A 426 12.32 1.96 55.44
N PRO A 427 13.68 1.98 55.46
CA PRO A 427 14.53 0.88 54.97
C PRO A 427 14.60 -0.30 55.98
N ARG A 428 13.47 -0.98 56.21
CA ARG A 428 13.31 -2.06 57.20
C ARG A 428 13.73 -3.45 56.71
N ASN A 429 14.47 -3.54 55.61
CA ASN A 429 14.92 -4.81 55.02
C ASN A 429 13.76 -5.74 54.62
N GLN A 430 12.61 -5.17 54.23
CA GLN A 430 11.42 -5.89 53.78
C GLN A 430 11.33 -5.87 52.25
N MET A 431 10.76 -6.92 51.66
CA MET A 431 10.39 -6.94 50.25
C MET A 431 9.07 -6.20 50.07
N ILE A 432 9.09 -5.12 49.29
CA ILE A 432 7.91 -4.29 49.01
C ILE A 432 7.47 -4.53 47.57
N PRO A 433 6.18 -4.83 47.34
CA PRO A 433 5.64 -4.96 46.00
C PRO A 433 5.65 -3.60 45.29
N VAL A 434 6.15 -3.61 44.06
CA VAL A 434 6.20 -2.47 43.15
C VAL A 434 5.50 -2.88 41.86
N ARG A 435 4.63 -2.00 41.37
CA ARG A 435 3.99 -2.14 40.07
C ARG A 435 4.62 -1.14 39.10
N VAL A 436 4.92 -1.61 37.89
CA VAL A 436 5.36 -0.75 36.79
C VAL A 436 4.15 -0.44 35.91
N ALA A 437 3.99 0.83 35.54
CA ALA A 437 3.02 1.29 34.57
C ALA A 437 3.75 1.77 33.32
N VAL A 438 3.24 1.39 32.15
CA VAL A 438 3.81 1.70 30.83
C VAL A 438 2.71 2.27 29.96
N VAL A 439 3.00 3.36 29.26
CA VAL A 439 2.19 3.88 28.15
C VAL A 439 2.99 3.61 26.89
N VAL A 440 2.45 2.75 26.04
CA VAL A 440 3.05 2.29 24.79
C VAL A 440 2.04 2.42 23.68
N THR A 441 2.51 2.82 22.50
CA THR A 441 1.74 2.84 21.26
C THR A 441 2.58 2.20 20.18
N ASP A 442 1.96 1.56 19.22
CA ASP A 442 2.62 1.01 18.05
C ASP A 442 1.82 1.42 16.81
N ASP A 443 2.45 1.43 15.64
CA ASP A 443 1.81 1.86 14.40
C ASP A 443 0.97 0.74 13.76
N VAL A 444 1.26 -0.55 14.05
CA VAL A 444 0.54 -1.71 13.50
C VAL A 444 -0.13 -2.55 14.59
N ASP A 445 0.53 -2.83 15.71
CA ASP A 445 -0.03 -3.61 16.83
C ASP A 445 -0.83 -2.73 17.81
N PRO A 446 -2.16 -2.83 17.88
CA PRO A 446 -2.95 -2.03 18.81
C PRO A 446 -2.73 -2.41 20.29
N THR A 447 -2.06 -3.53 20.57
CA THR A 447 -1.87 -4.07 21.93
C THR A 447 -0.44 -4.59 22.20
N PRO A 448 0.60 -3.74 22.16
CA PRO A 448 1.97 -4.19 22.41
C PRO A 448 2.13 -4.77 23.82
N ALA A 449 2.84 -5.90 23.94
CA ALA A 449 3.07 -6.58 25.19
C ALA A 449 4.34 -6.04 25.88
N CYS A 450 4.25 -5.67 27.15
CA CYS A 450 5.40 -5.15 27.91
C CYS A 450 5.72 -5.99 29.14
N ALA A 451 7.01 -6.26 29.37
CA ALA A 451 7.50 -6.99 30.54
C ALA A 451 8.83 -6.44 31.08
N ILE A 452 9.09 -6.66 32.38
CA ILE A 452 10.36 -6.32 33.03
C ILE A 452 11.44 -7.24 32.47
N ALA A 453 12.33 -6.67 31.67
CA ALA A 453 13.44 -7.38 31.05
C ALA A 453 14.63 -7.54 32.02
N ASN A 454 14.90 -6.52 32.85
CA ASN A 454 16.02 -6.56 33.78
C ASN A 454 15.80 -5.61 34.97
N VAL A 455 16.41 -5.94 36.11
CA VAL A 455 16.49 -5.06 37.29
C VAL A 455 17.96 -4.97 37.70
N ALA A 456 18.47 -3.75 37.80
CA ALA A 456 19.80 -3.47 38.31
C ALA A 456 19.73 -2.71 39.64
N SER A 457 20.77 -2.83 40.46
CA SER A 457 20.91 -2.06 41.71
C SER A 457 22.21 -1.29 41.71
N SER A 458 22.18 -0.06 42.24
CA SER A 458 23.37 0.77 42.44
C SER A 458 24.29 0.29 43.56
N GLU A 459 23.85 -0.69 44.36
CA GLU A 459 24.59 -1.25 45.48
C GLU A 459 24.70 -2.78 45.36
N PRO A 460 25.78 -3.40 45.86
CA PRO A 460 25.91 -4.85 45.86
C PRO A 460 24.93 -5.52 46.85
N GLY A 461 24.60 -6.78 46.59
CA GLY A 461 23.82 -7.63 47.49
C GLY A 461 23.05 -8.73 46.76
N SER A 462 22.84 -9.87 47.40
CA SER A 462 22.01 -10.97 46.89
C SER A 462 20.56 -10.85 47.39
N GLY A 463 19.59 -11.36 46.64
CA GLY A 463 18.18 -11.41 47.05
C GLY A 463 17.52 -10.03 47.24
N GLN A 464 17.90 -9.06 46.40
CA GLN A 464 17.50 -7.65 46.52
C GLN A 464 16.23 -7.30 45.74
N TRP A 465 15.83 -8.17 44.82
CA TRP A 465 14.58 -8.07 44.06
C TRP A 465 14.07 -9.46 43.69
N GLN A 466 12.80 -9.53 43.31
CA GLN A 466 12.15 -10.70 42.73
C GLN A 466 11.10 -10.21 41.73
N ILE A 467 11.21 -10.58 40.46
CA ILE A 467 10.16 -10.31 39.46
C ILE A 467 9.00 -11.27 39.73
N THR A 468 7.78 -10.75 39.86
CA THR A 468 6.58 -11.51 40.25
C THR A 468 5.54 -11.63 39.13
N GLY A 469 5.74 -10.92 38.02
CA GLY A 469 4.90 -10.92 36.83
C GLY A 469 5.42 -9.88 35.84
N ASP A 470 4.81 -9.79 34.66
CA ASP A 470 5.34 -8.98 33.55
C ASP A 470 5.66 -7.54 33.96
N LEU A 471 4.78 -6.86 34.70
CA LEU A 471 4.99 -5.50 35.18
C LEU A 471 4.91 -5.38 36.70
N THR A 472 5.24 -6.45 37.42
CA THR A 472 5.26 -6.45 38.89
C THR A 472 6.51 -7.10 39.43
N LEU A 473 7.07 -6.52 40.48
CA LEU A 473 8.24 -7.05 41.17
C LEU A 473 8.22 -6.67 42.64
N ASN A 474 8.89 -7.46 43.47
CA ASN A 474 9.21 -7.08 44.84
C ASN A 474 10.62 -6.51 44.89
N LEU A 475 10.80 -5.36 45.53
CA LEU A 475 12.10 -4.73 45.78
C LEU A 475 12.39 -4.64 47.27
N ARG A 476 13.63 -4.90 47.66
CA ARG A 476 14.03 -4.83 49.07
C ARG A 476 14.21 -3.39 49.52
N ALA A 477 13.45 -2.97 50.52
CA ALA A 477 13.63 -1.70 51.22
C ALA A 477 14.84 -1.77 52.16
N SER A 478 16.05 -1.88 51.59
CA SER A 478 17.32 -1.84 52.32
C SER A 478 18.37 -1.08 51.51
N ARG A 479 19.33 -0.50 52.20
CA ARG A 479 20.45 0.24 51.61
C ARG A 479 21.69 0.09 52.47
N ASN A 480 22.85 0.42 51.93
CA ASN A 480 24.06 0.54 52.71
C ASN A 480 23.97 1.74 53.67
N GLY A 481 24.28 1.51 54.95
CA GLY A 481 24.19 2.55 55.99
C GLY A 481 25.18 3.71 55.79
N ALA A 482 26.26 3.50 55.05
CA ALA A 482 27.28 4.51 54.75
C ALA A 482 27.17 5.11 53.33
N GLY A 483 26.19 4.67 52.51
CA GLY A 483 25.99 5.14 51.14
C GLY A 483 25.02 6.33 51.05
N THR A 484 24.73 6.80 49.83
CA THR A 484 23.74 7.89 49.59
C THR A 484 22.29 7.39 49.49
N GLY A 485 22.08 6.08 49.55
CA GLY A 485 20.82 5.43 49.23
C GLY A 485 20.97 4.48 48.06
N ARG A 486 20.00 3.58 47.94
CA ARG A 486 19.97 2.61 46.85
C ARG A 486 19.04 3.07 45.75
N THR A 487 19.44 2.88 44.51
CA THR A 487 18.56 2.99 43.35
C THR A 487 18.46 1.64 42.66
N TYR A 488 17.22 1.20 42.44
CA TYR A 488 16.90 0.12 41.54
C TYR A 488 16.54 0.71 40.18
N THR A 489 17.21 0.26 39.12
CA THR A 489 16.88 0.60 37.73
C THR A 489 16.11 -0.57 37.13
N VAL A 490 14.83 -0.37 36.84
CA VAL A 490 13.94 -1.37 36.24
C VAL A 490 13.87 -1.09 34.74
N SER A 491 14.38 -2.02 33.94
CA SER A 491 14.29 -1.99 32.47
C SER A 491 13.07 -2.79 32.02
N VAL A 492 12.22 -2.18 31.20
CA VAL A 492 11.04 -2.77 30.59
C VAL A 492 11.29 -2.93 29.10
N ALA A 493 11.00 -4.11 28.55
CA ALA A 493 10.92 -4.34 27.12
C ALA A 493 9.45 -4.39 26.70
N CYS A 494 9.10 -3.69 25.63
CA CYS A 494 7.81 -3.81 24.97
C CYS A 494 8.03 -4.40 23.58
N SER A 495 7.19 -5.36 23.20
CA SER A 495 7.21 -6.02 21.91
C SER A 495 5.84 -6.02 21.26
N ASP A 496 5.78 -5.76 19.97
CA ASP A 496 4.59 -5.98 19.15
C ASP A 496 4.40 -7.47 18.80
N ALA A 497 3.28 -7.76 18.15
CA ALA A 497 2.93 -9.08 17.60
C ALA A 497 3.90 -9.59 16.52
N SER A 498 4.67 -8.70 15.89
CA SER A 498 5.67 -9.01 14.85
C SER A 498 7.08 -9.22 15.43
N GLY A 499 7.26 -9.00 16.73
CA GLY A 499 8.48 -9.23 17.47
C GLY A 499 9.47 -8.06 17.49
N ASN A 500 9.13 -6.87 16.98
CA ASN A 500 10.01 -5.71 17.15
C ASN A 500 9.99 -5.28 18.63
N GLN A 501 11.07 -4.65 19.10
CA GLN A 501 11.25 -4.39 20.53
C GLN A 501 11.79 -3.00 20.84
N SER A 502 11.20 -2.37 21.86
CA SER A 502 11.71 -1.14 22.45
C SER A 502 12.00 -1.32 23.94
N LEU A 503 12.90 -0.48 24.47
CA LEU A 503 13.31 -0.52 25.86
C LEU A 503 13.05 0.83 26.54
N ALA A 504 12.46 0.78 27.73
CA ALA A 504 12.29 1.92 28.60
C ALA A 504 12.78 1.61 30.02
N ARG A 505 13.08 2.64 30.81
CA ARG A 505 13.61 2.48 32.17
C ARG A 505 12.90 3.39 33.17
N THR A 506 12.62 2.87 34.35
CA THR A 506 12.19 3.64 35.52
C THR A 506 13.08 3.30 36.72
N SER A 507 13.09 4.18 37.72
CA SER A 507 13.90 4.03 38.92
C SER A 507 13.04 3.93 40.18
N VAL A 508 13.47 3.12 41.14
CA VAL A 508 12.90 3.07 42.50
C VAL A 508 14.02 3.30 43.51
N THR A 509 13.82 4.21 44.45
CA THR A 509 14.86 4.63 45.40
C THR A 509 14.60 4.15 46.83
N VAL A 510 15.67 3.84 47.56
CA VAL A 510 15.71 3.63 49.01
C VAL A 510 16.65 4.69 49.58
N PRO A 511 16.14 5.90 49.88
CA PRO A 511 17.00 7.05 50.16
C PRO A 511 17.70 6.94 51.51
N HIS A 512 18.79 7.71 51.67
CA HIS A 512 19.48 7.82 52.96
C HIS A 512 18.57 8.44 54.03
N ASP A 513 18.03 9.61 53.74
CA ASP A 513 17.30 10.43 54.70
C ASP A 513 15.83 10.60 54.31
N GLU A 514 15.02 10.92 55.31
CA GLU A 514 13.57 11.08 55.13
C GLU A 514 13.20 12.38 54.38
N ARG A 515 14.10 13.37 54.36
CA ARG A 515 13.89 14.66 53.70
C ARG A 515 14.22 14.56 52.21
N LYS A 516 13.25 15.00 51.39
CA LYS A 516 13.32 15.09 49.92
C LYS A 516 14.57 15.85 49.46
#